data_AF-A0A2Y9A8R3-F1
#
_entry.id   AF-A0A2Y9A8R3-F1
#
_cell.length_a   1.000
_cell.length_b   1.000
_cell.length_c   1.000
_cell.angle_alpha   90.00
_cell.angle_beta   90.00
_cell.angle_gamma   90.00
#
_symmetry.space_group_name_H-M   'P 1'
#
loop_
_entity.id
_entity.type
_entity.pdbx_description
1 polymer ?
#
loop_
_entity_poly.entity_id
_entity_poly.type
_entity_poly.pdbx_seq_one_letter_code
_entity_poly.pdbx_strand_id
1 'polypeptide(L)'
;MIGLAVRLWRHINEPRTISVTHALVYAVLTAVALYSLVVPPTTVEGAVGTFSMRLLAATLAVGGALGVPTALAGIWWLERTAVTLVILSSAVYLAIILSLQVTGDPSSNRLLQAGFVFGMGALHFVRWHRVKQRPYDPDRVTSTPTD
;
A
#
# COMPACT_ATOMS: atom_id res chain seq x y z
N MET A 1 -21.52 -6.14 21.32
CA MET A 1 -20.73 -5.95 20.07
C MET A 1 -20.97 -4.59 19.40
N ILE A 2 -22.22 -4.14 19.22
CA ILE A 2 -22.55 -2.85 18.56
C ILE A 2 -21.87 -1.64 19.23
N GLY A 3 -21.82 -1.58 20.57
CA GLY A 3 -21.23 -0.44 21.29
C GLY A 3 -19.71 -0.26 21.10
N LEU A 4 -18.96 -1.35 20.95
CA LEU A 4 -17.50 -1.30 20.76
C LEU A 4 -17.17 -0.82 19.33
N ALA A 5 -17.91 -1.31 18.34
CA ALA A 5 -17.82 -0.84 16.96
C ALA A 5 -18.14 0.65 16.82
N VAL A 6 -19.18 1.15 17.51
CA VAL A 6 -19.54 2.58 17.50
C VAL A 6 -18.45 3.45 18.16
N ARG A 7 -17.81 2.97 19.24
CA ARG A 7 -16.71 3.68 19.89
C ARG A 7 -15.47 3.76 18.98
N LEU A 8 -15.05 2.64 18.38
CA LEU A 8 -13.95 2.61 17.41
C LEU A 8 -14.25 3.50 16.19
N TRP A 9 -15.48 3.47 15.68
CA TRP A 9 -15.90 4.28 14.54
C TRP A 9 -15.79 5.79 14.78
N ARG A 10 -16.06 6.25 16.01
CA ARG A 10 -15.94 7.67 16.38
C ARG A 10 -14.49 8.13 16.50
N HIS A 11 -13.53 7.23 16.60
CA HIS A 11 -12.11 7.56 16.78
C HIS A 11 -11.33 7.71 15.45
N ILE A 12 -11.96 7.43 14.31
CA ILE A 12 -11.34 7.49 12.97
C ILE A 12 -11.31 8.95 12.48
N ASN A 13 -10.11 9.49 12.27
CA ASN A 13 -9.86 10.86 11.83
C ASN A 13 -9.66 10.95 10.30
N GLU A 14 -10.74 11.22 9.56
CA GLU A 14 -10.84 11.66 8.14
C GLU A 14 -12.33 11.51 7.72
N PRO A 15 -12.76 11.84 6.48
CA PRO A 15 -13.96 11.20 5.92
C PRO A 15 -13.85 9.68 6.08
N ARG A 16 -14.57 9.15 7.08
CA ARG A 16 -14.35 7.82 7.69
C ARG A 16 -14.29 6.68 6.67
N THR A 17 -15.09 6.80 5.61
CA THR A 17 -15.16 5.83 4.52
C THR A 17 -13.82 5.68 3.80
N ILE A 18 -13.09 6.77 3.52
CA ILE A 18 -11.83 6.72 2.77
C ILE A 18 -10.74 6.03 3.60
N SER A 19 -10.63 6.38 4.88
CA SER A 19 -9.63 5.79 5.77
C SER A 19 -9.88 4.32 6.06
N VAL A 20 -11.14 3.90 6.29
CA VAL A 20 -11.47 2.48 6.45
C VAL A 20 -11.19 1.70 5.18
N THR A 21 -11.55 2.21 4.01
CA THR A 21 -11.25 1.54 2.73
C THR A 21 -9.75 1.36 2.54
N HIS A 22 -8.92 2.36 2.84
CA HIS A 22 -7.47 2.21 2.76
C HIS A 22 -6.92 1.22 3.78
N ALA A 23 -7.43 1.24 5.02
CA ALA A 23 -7.03 0.26 6.03
C ALA A 23 -7.35 -1.18 5.59
N LEU A 24 -8.50 -1.40 4.94
CA LEU A 24 -8.85 -2.71 4.36
C LEU A 24 -7.91 -3.10 3.21
N VAL A 25 -7.60 -2.16 2.32
CA VAL A 25 -6.62 -2.40 1.23
C VAL A 25 -5.26 -2.79 1.80
N TYR A 26 -4.76 -2.05 2.80
CA TYR A 26 -3.51 -2.38 3.49
C TYR A 26 -3.55 -3.75 4.16
N ALA A 27 -4.68 -4.12 4.78
CA ALA A 27 -4.84 -5.42 5.41
C ALA A 27 -4.78 -6.56 4.37
N VAL A 28 -5.45 -6.40 3.23
CA VAL A 28 -5.39 -7.36 2.11
C VAL A 28 -3.97 -7.48 1.56
N LEU A 29 -3.30 -6.35 1.30
CA LEU A 29 -1.91 -6.34 0.83
C LEU A 29 -0.97 -7.04 1.82
N THR A 30 -1.15 -6.79 3.11
CA THR A 30 -0.38 -7.46 4.18
C THR A 30 -0.62 -8.96 4.15
N ALA A 31 -1.86 -9.41 4.11
CA ALA A 31 -2.21 -10.83 4.12
C ALA A 31 -1.62 -11.57 2.89
N VAL A 32 -1.77 -10.99 1.70
CA VAL A 32 -1.24 -11.57 0.45
C VAL A 32 0.29 -11.58 0.47
N ALA A 33 0.93 -10.52 0.98
CA ALA A 33 2.38 -10.43 1.09
C ALA A 33 2.94 -11.46 2.09
N LEU A 34 2.31 -11.63 3.25
CA LEU A 34 2.67 -12.65 4.23
C LEU A 34 2.51 -14.06 3.66
N TYR A 35 1.41 -14.32 2.93
CA TYR A 35 1.22 -15.58 2.22
C TYR A 35 2.34 -15.83 1.20
N SER A 36 2.72 -14.79 0.44
CA SER A 36 3.77 -14.86 -0.58
C SER A 36 5.18 -15.09 -0.01
N LEU A 37 5.41 -14.82 1.28
CA LEU A 37 6.67 -15.17 1.95
C LEU A 37 6.81 -16.68 2.19
N VAL A 38 5.68 -17.38 2.35
CA VAL A 38 5.64 -18.83 2.59
C VAL A 38 5.49 -19.59 1.27
N VAL A 39 4.58 -19.13 0.41
CA VAL A 39 4.27 -19.73 -0.89
C VAL A 39 4.45 -18.67 -1.99
N PRO A 40 5.70 -18.41 -2.41
CA PRO A 40 5.97 -17.45 -3.48
C PRO A 40 5.39 -17.94 -4.83
N PRO A 41 4.96 -17.00 -5.70
CA PRO A 41 4.50 -17.34 -7.04
C PRO A 41 5.66 -17.85 -7.89
N THR A 42 5.67 -19.15 -8.18
CA THR A 42 6.79 -19.86 -8.84
C THR A 42 7.16 -19.29 -10.21
N THR A 43 6.19 -18.76 -10.96
CA THR A 43 6.40 -18.18 -12.30
C THR A 43 7.14 -16.84 -12.27
N VAL A 44 7.15 -16.16 -11.13
CA VAL A 44 7.89 -14.90 -10.90
C VAL A 44 9.17 -15.22 -10.16
N GLU A 45 9.08 -16.02 -9.09
CA GLU A 45 10.23 -16.44 -8.28
C GLU A 45 11.30 -17.10 -9.13
N GLY A 46 10.92 -18.00 -10.06
CA GLY A 46 11.88 -18.68 -10.94
C GLY A 46 12.66 -17.73 -11.85
N ALA A 47 12.15 -16.52 -12.10
CA ALA A 47 12.81 -15.54 -12.96
C ALA A 47 13.69 -14.54 -12.20
N VAL A 48 13.27 -14.09 -11.01
CA VAL A 48 14.00 -13.06 -10.22
C VAL A 48 14.80 -13.62 -9.05
N GLY A 49 14.58 -14.89 -8.73
CA GLY A 49 15.18 -15.59 -7.59
C GLY A 49 14.39 -15.43 -6.29
N THR A 50 14.52 -16.45 -5.43
CA THR A 50 13.84 -16.53 -4.13
C THR A 50 14.14 -15.35 -3.21
N PHE A 51 15.39 -14.90 -3.15
CA PHE A 51 15.77 -13.78 -2.28
C PHE A 51 15.05 -12.49 -2.67
N SER A 52 15.07 -12.13 -3.96
CA SER A 52 14.41 -10.94 -4.50
C SER A 52 12.90 -10.99 -4.26
N MET A 53 12.28 -12.15 -4.50
CA MET A 53 10.83 -12.34 -4.28
C MET A 53 10.46 -12.17 -2.80
N ARG A 54 11.26 -12.72 -1.88
CA ARG A 54 11.05 -12.56 -0.44
C ARG A 54 11.25 -11.13 0.02
N LEU A 55 12.25 -10.43 -0.49
CA LEU A 55 12.48 -9.02 -0.18
C LEU A 55 11.30 -8.15 -0.64
N LEU A 56 10.79 -8.41 -1.85
CA LEU A 56 9.61 -7.73 -2.39
C LEU A 56 8.36 -7.97 -1.53
N ALA A 57 8.10 -9.23 -1.18
CA ALA A 57 6.98 -9.62 -0.32
C ALA A 57 7.13 -9.03 1.10
N ALA A 58 8.32 -9.07 1.69
CA ALA A 58 8.57 -8.48 3.02
C ALA A 58 8.35 -6.96 3.00
N THR A 59 8.83 -6.27 1.96
CA THR A 59 8.63 -4.83 1.78
C THR A 59 7.13 -4.49 1.72
N LEU A 60 6.35 -5.26 0.94
CA LEU A 60 4.90 -5.08 0.86
C LEU A 60 4.20 -5.39 2.19
N ALA A 61 4.63 -6.45 2.88
CA ALA A 61 4.06 -6.85 4.17
C ALA A 61 4.27 -5.78 5.23
N VAL A 62 5.49 -5.22 5.34
CA VAL A 62 5.80 -4.13 6.27
C VAL A 62 5.02 -2.86 5.90
N GLY A 63 4.99 -2.49 4.62
CA GLY A 63 4.22 -1.34 4.14
C GLY A 63 2.72 -1.46 4.45
N GLY A 64 2.13 -2.62 4.17
CA GLY A 64 0.73 -2.90 4.50
C GLY A 64 0.48 -2.90 6.01
N ALA A 65 1.31 -3.59 6.79
CA ALA A 65 1.13 -3.73 8.23
C ALA A 65 1.20 -2.38 8.96
N LEU A 66 2.09 -1.48 8.52
CA LEU A 66 2.16 -0.11 9.02
C LEU A 66 0.96 0.73 8.53
N GLY A 67 0.48 0.49 7.31
CA GLY A 67 -0.62 1.23 6.70
C GLY A 67 -1.97 1.05 7.42
N VAL A 68 -2.26 -0.15 7.94
CA VAL A 68 -3.54 -0.43 8.62
C VAL A 68 -3.80 0.49 9.83
N PRO A 69 -2.94 0.50 10.88
CA PRO A 69 -3.19 1.34 12.06
C PRO A 69 -3.02 2.83 11.75
N THR A 70 -2.12 3.20 10.83
CA THR A 70 -1.85 4.61 10.52
C THR A 70 -2.96 5.27 9.72
N ALA A 71 -3.59 4.53 8.80
CA ALA A 71 -4.76 4.99 8.07
C ALA A 71 -5.96 5.26 9.00
N LEU A 72 -6.10 4.51 10.10
CA LEU A 72 -7.18 4.70 11.07
C LEU A 72 -6.87 5.79 12.11
N ALA A 73 -5.63 5.83 12.61
CA ALA A 73 -5.20 6.75 13.65
C ALA A 73 -4.87 8.16 13.12
N GLY A 74 -4.64 8.32 11.82
CA GLY A 74 -4.31 9.61 11.22
C GLY A 74 -2.85 10.03 11.37
N ILE A 75 -1.95 9.11 11.75
CA ILE A 75 -0.52 9.38 11.97
C ILE A 75 0.18 9.57 10.61
N TRP A 76 0.29 10.83 10.17
CA TRP A 76 0.68 11.18 8.80
C TRP A 76 2.07 10.70 8.39
N TRP A 77 3.09 10.84 9.25
CA TRP A 77 4.47 10.51 8.90
C TRP A 77 4.65 8.99 8.74
N LEU A 78 4.00 8.21 9.59
CA LEU A 78 4.09 6.75 9.55
C LEU A 78 3.25 6.19 8.39
N GLU A 79 2.08 6.78 8.11
CA GLU A 79 1.30 6.45 6.91
C GLU A 79 2.09 6.77 5.64
N ARG A 80 2.83 7.88 5.59
CA ARG A 80 3.69 8.22 4.44
C ARG A 80 4.76 7.17 4.19
N THR A 81 5.40 6.66 5.25
CA THR A 81 6.36 5.56 5.14
C THR A 81 5.69 4.29 4.63
N ALA A 82 4.53 3.93 5.18
CA ALA A 82 3.73 2.78 4.74
C ALA A 82 3.38 2.87 3.24
N VAL A 83 2.84 4.01 2.81
CA VAL A 83 2.50 4.29 1.41
C VAL A 83 3.73 4.18 0.52
N THR A 84 4.86 4.76 0.92
CA THR A 84 6.10 4.73 0.13
C THR A 84 6.60 3.31 -0.07
N LEU A 85 6.54 2.46 0.95
CA LEU A 85 6.91 1.04 0.86
C LEU A 85 5.99 0.27 -0.11
N VAL A 86 4.68 0.53 -0.07
CA VAL A 86 3.73 -0.08 -1.01
C VAL A 86 3.98 0.37 -2.44
N ILE A 87 4.24 1.67 -2.66
CA ILE A 87 4.60 2.21 -3.99
C ILE A 87 5.89 1.57 -4.50
N LEU A 88 6.93 1.51 -3.65
CA LEU A 88 8.21 0.90 -4.00
C LEU A 88 8.06 -0.57 -4.39
N SER A 89 7.36 -1.36 -3.56
CA SER A 89 7.11 -2.78 -3.85
C SER A 89 6.30 -2.94 -5.14
N SER A 90 5.27 -2.11 -5.36
CA SER A 90 4.47 -2.12 -6.59
C SER A 90 5.30 -1.76 -7.82
N ALA A 91 6.20 -0.78 -7.72
CA ALA A 91 7.07 -0.37 -8.82
C ALA A 91 8.08 -1.46 -9.19
N VAL A 92 8.72 -2.07 -8.20
CA VAL A 92 9.64 -3.20 -8.43
C VAL A 92 8.89 -4.38 -9.03
N TYR A 93 7.69 -4.70 -8.53
CA TYR A 93 6.90 -5.80 -9.06
C TYR A 93 6.45 -5.54 -10.50
N LEU A 94 6.03 -4.31 -10.79
CA LEU A 94 5.66 -3.89 -12.14
C LEU A 94 6.83 -4.03 -13.11
N ALA A 95 8.03 -3.58 -12.71
CA ALA A 95 9.24 -3.73 -13.52
C ALA A 95 9.55 -5.20 -13.83
N ILE A 96 9.41 -6.09 -12.84
CA ILE A 96 9.57 -7.54 -13.01
C ILE A 96 8.55 -8.09 -14.00
N ILE A 97 7.27 -7.75 -13.84
CA ILE A 97 6.19 -8.25 -14.70
C ILE A 97 6.40 -7.79 -16.15
N LEU A 98 6.75 -6.51 -16.35
CA LEU A 98 7.02 -5.96 -17.68
C LEU A 98 8.26 -6.60 -18.32
N SER A 99 9.32 -6.83 -17.54
CA SER A 99 10.49 -7.56 -18.02
C SER A 99 10.09 -8.97 -18.48
N LEU A 100 9.32 -9.70 -17.66
CA LEU A 100 8.82 -11.04 -18.00
C LEU A 100 7.85 -11.07 -19.17
N GLN A 101 7.12 -9.99 -19.42
CA GLN A 101 6.27 -9.88 -20.61
C GLN A 101 7.10 -9.79 -21.89
N VAL A 102 8.25 -9.13 -21.83
CA VAL A 102 9.14 -8.92 -22.99
C VAL A 102 10.04 -10.13 -23.22
N THR A 103 10.49 -10.80 -22.16
CA THR A 103 11.46 -11.91 -22.25
C THR A 103 10.81 -13.30 -22.18
N GLY A 104 9.55 -13.40 -21.78
CA GLY A 104 8.83 -14.65 -21.63
C GLY A 104 8.28 -15.23 -22.92
N ASP A 105 7.54 -16.33 -22.80
CA ASP A 105 6.83 -16.97 -23.90
C ASP A 105 5.83 -15.97 -24.55
N PRO A 106 5.83 -15.81 -25.89
CA PRO A 106 4.89 -14.93 -26.59
C PRO A 106 3.40 -15.22 -26.31
N SER A 107 3.07 -16.44 -25.89
CA SER A 107 1.71 -16.84 -25.50
C SER A 107 1.32 -16.40 -24.08
N SER A 108 2.28 -15.98 -23.25
CA SER A 108 2.05 -15.50 -21.88
C SER A 108 1.55 -14.05 -21.89
N ASN A 109 0.34 -13.83 -21.38
CA ASN A 109 -0.21 -12.50 -21.17
C ASN A 109 -0.13 -12.06 -19.70
N ARG A 110 0.86 -11.22 -19.39
CA ARG A 110 1.08 -10.61 -18.07
C ARG A 110 0.69 -9.13 -18.02
N LEU A 111 0.20 -8.55 -19.12
CA LEU A 111 -0.21 -7.14 -19.19
C LEU A 111 -1.39 -6.84 -18.28
N LEU A 112 -2.32 -7.78 -18.10
CA LEU A 112 -3.42 -7.64 -17.16
C LEU A 112 -2.90 -7.50 -15.72
N GLN A 113 -1.95 -8.35 -15.34
CA GLN A 113 -1.30 -8.29 -14.03
C GLN A 113 -0.54 -6.98 -13.85
N ALA A 114 0.20 -6.55 -14.87
CA ALA A 114 0.88 -5.25 -14.89
C ALA A 114 -0.10 -4.08 -14.69
N GLY A 115 -1.25 -4.12 -15.35
CA GLY A 115 -2.31 -3.12 -15.21
C GLY A 115 -2.85 -3.01 -13.78
N PHE A 116 -3.11 -4.14 -13.12
CA PHE A 116 -3.55 -4.15 -11.71
C PHE A 116 -2.47 -3.61 -10.77
N VAL A 117 -1.21 -4.02 -10.94
CA VAL A 117 -0.10 -3.55 -10.10
C VAL A 117 0.15 -2.06 -10.31
N PHE A 118 0.10 -1.58 -11.55
CA PHE A 118 0.20 -0.16 -11.87
C PHE A 118 -0.95 0.63 -11.23
N GLY A 119 -2.20 0.17 -11.38
CA GLY A 119 -3.37 0.80 -10.77
C GLY A 119 -3.25 0.88 -9.24
N MET A 120 -2.78 -0.19 -8.60
CA MET A 120 -2.56 -0.21 -7.16
C MET A 120 -1.48 0.80 -6.73
N GLY A 121 -0.36 0.85 -7.46
CA GLY A 121 0.70 1.83 -7.24
C GLY A 121 0.22 3.27 -7.44
N ALA A 122 -0.55 3.54 -8.49
CA ALA A 122 -1.10 4.86 -8.78
C ALA A 122 -2.10 5.34 -7.73
N LEU A 123 -2.98 4.46 -7.25
CA LEU A 123 -3.91 4.78 -6.14
C LEU A 123 -3.15 5.13 -4.85
N HIS A 124 -2.09 4.37 -4.54
CA HIS A 124 -1.23 4.68 -3.40
C HIS A 124 -0.42 5.96 -3.60
N PHE A 125 -0.01 6.28 -4.83
CA PHE A 125 0.62 7.57 -5.14
C PHE A 125 -0.33 8.75 -4.90
N VAL A 126 -1.61 8.61 -5.28
CA VAL A 126 -2.64 9.60 -4.95
C VAL A 126 -2.80 9.72 -3.42
N ARG A 127 -2.83 8.59 -2.71
CA ARG A 127 -2.91 8.59 -1.23
C ARG A 127 -1.69 9.28 -0.61
N TRP A 128 -0.49 9.03 -1.12
CA TRP A 128 0.74 9.69 -0.68
C TRP A 128 0.61 11.22 -0.74
N HIS A 129 0.11 11.74 -1.87
CA HIS A 129 -0.10 13.18 -2.05
C HIS A 129 -1.19 13.72 -1.10
N ARG A 130 -2.26 12.95 -0.85
CA ARG A 130 -3.36 13.35 0.05
C ARG A 130 -2.94 13.36 1.52
N VAL A 131 -2.15 12.38 1.96
CA VAL A 131 -1.65 12.28 3.34
C VAL A 131 -0.74 13.47 3.69
N LYS A 132 -0.06 14.07 2.70
CA LYS A 132 0.77 15.27 2.88
C LYS A 132 -0.01 16.49 3.39
N GLN A 133 -1.32 16.58 3.17
CA GLN A 133 -2.11 17.79 3.44
C GLN A 133 -2.93 17.72 4.74
N ARG A 134 -2.59 16.82 5.67
CA ARG A 134 -3.43 16.54 6.86
C ARG A 134 -3.32 17.58 7.97
N PRO A 135 -4.35 17.70 8.85
CA PRO A 135 -4.39 18.72 9.91
C PRO A 135 -3.28 18.64 10.97
N TYR A 136 -2.68 17.46 11.14
CA TYR A 136 -1.55 17.23 12.06
C TYR A 136 -0.20 17.34 11.34
N ASP A 137 -0.13 18.11 10.26
CA ASP A 137 1.11 18.50 9.61
C ASP A 137 1.74 19.64 10.43
N PRO A 138 2.90 19.43 11.08
CA PRO A 138 3.57 20.48 11.86
C PRO A 138 3.98 21.68 10.99
N ASP A 139 4.03 21.53 9.67
CA ASP A 139 4.36 22.59 8.72
C ASP A 139 3.10 23.39 8.28
N ARG A 140 1.90 23.04 8.77
CA ARG A 140 0.68 23.76 8.46
C ARG A 140 0.66 25.09 9.20
N VAL A 141 0.91 26.18 8.46
CA VAL A 141 0.75 27.56 8.95
C VAL A 141 -0.67 27.74 9.49
N THR A 142 -0.81 27.83 10.81
CA THR A 142 -2.04 28.31 11.45
C THR A 142 -2.12 29.80 11.18
N SER A 143 -2.81 30.20 10.10
CA SER A 143 -3.21 31.59 9.95
C SER A 143 -4.20 31.90 11.07
N THR A 144 -3.74 32.51 12.15
CA THR A 144 -4.61 33.18 13.12
C THR A 144 -5.41 34.23 12.35
N PRO A 145 -6.75 34.24 12.44
CA PRO A 145 -7.51 35.39 11.96
C PRO A 145 -7.00 36.62 12.71
N THR A 146 -6.41 37.57 11.99
CA THR A 146 -6.20 38.91 12.52
C THR A 146 -7.55 39.60 12.45
N ASP A 147 -8.20 39.74 13.60
CA ASP A 147 -9.35 40.62 13.80
C ASP A 147 -8.97 42.10 13.56
#